data_AF-A0A952WMC9-F1
#
_entry.id   AF-A0A952WMC9-F1
#
_cell.length_a   1.000
_cell.length_b   1.000
_cell.length_c   1.000
_cell.angle_alpha   90.00
_cell.angle_beta   90.00
_cell.angle_gamma   90.00
#
_symmetry.space_group_name_H-M   'P 1'
#
loop_
_entity.id
_entity.type
_entity.pdbx_description
1 polymer ?
#
loop_
_entity_poly.entity_id
_entity_poly.type
_entity_poly.pdbx_seq_one_letter_code
_entity_poly.pdbx_strand_id
1 'polypeptide(L)'
;MNVEALDLWRRRLEWAARPVLEGTPIVDGSTDASHARSFIEAFTDERGHRRPVDLPFLAAILAVDPFALAAGVWGPGGRDVELWWLVADGVSSGRWRTPAWMTRGRAPITGAWTDGPIEVWTERELSGLHATWSIARGPGADPGLQDRCLDAALWLMENVQPDNATGHPWAAHVFAWMWAKHGDEEARLYAETLLHNAIAGRGRPDRFSACVLWHAAAGLERQAG
;
A
#
# COMPACT_ATOMS: atom_id res chain seq x y z
N MET A 1 8.37 -20.18 -6.60
CA MET A 1 7.70 -18.90 -6.89
C MET A 1 7.29 -18.91 -8.34
N ASN A 2 6.01 -18.74 -8.62
CA ASN A 2 5.44 -18.70 -9.96
C ASN A 2 5.53 -17.26 -10.51
N VAL A 3 6.52 -17.01 -11.36
CA VAL A 3 6.79 -15.68 -11.92
C VAL A 3 5.68 -15.23 -12.88
N GLU A 4 5.10 -16.15 -13.64
CA GLU A 4 3.97 -15.85 -14.55
C GLU A 4 2.74 -15.39 -13.77
N ALA A 5 2.45 -16.03 -12.62
CA ALA A 5 1.38 -15.62 -11.72
C ALA A 5 1.61 -14.20 -11.15
N LEU A 6 2.84 -13.85 -10.78
CA LEU A 6 3.18 -12.49 -10.32
C LEU A 6 3.01 -11.45 -11.43
N ASP A 7 3.49 -11.74 -12.64
CA ASP A 7 3.34 -10.82 -13.78
C ASP A 7 1.86 -10.64 -14.16
N LEU A 8 1.06 -11.70 -14.12
CA LEU A 8 -0.38 -11.61 -14.33
C LEU A 8 -1.03 -10.67 -13.31
N TRP A 9 -0.72 -10.81 -12.03
CA TRP A 9 -1.24 -9.91 -10.99
C TRP A 9 -0.77 -8.47 -11.16
N ARG A 10 0.52 -8.26 -11.44
CA ARG A 10 1.07 -6.93 -11.72
C ARG A 10 0.28 -6.25 -12.84
N ARG A 11 0.11 -6.92 -13.99
CA ARG A 11 -0.67 -6.40 -15.12
C ARG A 11 -2.12 -6.14 -14.77
N ARG A 12 -2.76 -7.00 -13.97
CA ARG A 12 -4.15 -6.84 -13.54
C ARG A 12 -4.34 -5.58 -12.69
N LEU A 13 -3.42 -5.32 -11.75
CA LEU A 13 -3.43 -4.13 -10.91
C LEU A 13 -3.17 -2.85 -11.73
N GLU A 14 -2.18 -2.87 -12.63
CA GLU A 14 -1.89 -1.76 -13.55
C GLU A 14 -3.07 -1.45 -14.48
N TRP A 15 -3.68 -2.49 -15.06
CA TRP A 15 -4.80 -2.33 -15.98
C TRP A 15 -6.01 -1.68 -15.31
N ALA A 16 -6.28 -2.03 -14.05
CA ALA A 16 -7.36 -1.41 -13.29
C ALA A 16 -7.06 0.05 -12.92
N ALA A 17 -5.81 0.37 -12.58
CA ALA A 17 -5.40 1.71 -12.13
C ALA A 17 -5.23 2.71 -13.28
N ARG A 18 -4.60 2.30 -14.38
CA ARG A 18 -4.12 3.18 -15.45
C ARG A 18 -5.20 4.13 -16.01
N PRO A 19 -6.43 3.68 -16.35
CA PRO A 19 -7.43 4.57 -16.93
C PRO A 19 -7.85 5.74 -16.02
N VAL A 20 -7.61 5.63 -14.71
CA VAL A 20 -7.94 6.67 -13.72
C VAL A 20 -6.76 7.63 -13.50
N LEU A 21 -5.53 7.14 -13.72
CA LEU A 21 -4.29 7.88 -13.46
C LEU A 21 -3.61 8.42 -14.73
N GLU A 22 -4.15 8.14 -15.92
CA GLU A 22 -3.65 8.65 -17.19
C GLU A 22 -3.56 10.19 -17.18
N GLY A 23 -2.43 10.75 -17.60
CA GLY A 23 -2.18 12.20 -17.57
C GLY A 23 -1.87 12.77 -16.19
N THR A 24 -1.60 11.91 -15.20
CA THR A 24 -1.06 12.30 -13.90
C THR A 24 0.43 11.98 -13.83
N PRO A 25 1.21 12.69 -12.98
CA PRO A 25 2.64 12.41 -12.83
C PRO A 25 2.94 10.98 -12.34
N ILE A 26 1.95 10.24 -11.81
CA ILE A 26 2.11 8.84 -11.40
C ILE A 26 2.33 7.92 -12.61
N VAL A 27 1.64 8.15 -13.73
CA VAL A 27 1.73 7.32 -14.95
C VAL A 27 2.71 7.93 -15.96
N ASP A 28 2.75 9.25 -16.04
CA ASP A 28 3.54 9.96 -17.06
C ASP A 28 5.06 9.87 -16.81
N GLY A 29 5.48 9.37 -15.64
CA GLY A 29 6.88 9.20 -15.28
C GLY A 29 7.65 10.53 -15.18
N SER A 30 6.93 11.63 -14.98
CA SER A 30 7.51 12.97 -14.88
C SER A 30 8.52 13.03 -13.73
N THR A 31 9.78 13.35 -14.06
CA THR A 31 10.85 13.60 -13.07
C THR A 31 10.83 15.02 -12.52
N ASP A 32 9.89 15.87 -12.98
CA ASP A 32 9.72 17.23 -12.46
C ASP A 32 9.11 17.20 -11.05
N ALA A 33 9.97 17.50 -10.06
CA ALA A 33 9.60 17.62 -8.66
C ALA A 33 8.53 18.69 -8.40
N SER A 34 8.47 19.76 -9.21
CA SER A 34 7.46 20.82 -9.07
C SER A 34 6.07 20.32 -9.47
N HIS A 35 5.98 19.56 -10.57
CA HIS A 35 4.74 18.92 -10.99
C HIS A 35 4.26 17.88 -9.97
N ALA A 36 5.16 17.02 -9.48
CA ALA A 36 4.85 16.04 -8.43
C ALA A 36 4.35 16.72 -7.14
N ARG A 37 5.02 17.79 -6.69
CA ARG A 37 4.60 18.60 -5.54
C ARG A 37 3.20 19.17 -5.73
N SER A 38 2.96 19.84 -6.86
CA SER A 38 1.67 20.46 -7.16
C SER A 38 0.53 19.43 -7.17
N PHE A 39 0.80 18.23 -7.71
CA PHE A 39 -0.15 17.13 -7.69
C PHE A 39 -0.48 16.66 -6.27
N ILE A 40 0.53 16.46 -5.40
CA ILE A 40 0.32 16.02 -4.02
C ILE A 40 -0.42 17.08 -3.21
N GLU A 41 -0.05 18.35 -3.35
CA GLU A 41 -0.69 19.46 -2.64
C GLU A 41 -2.17 19.63 -3.02
N ALA A 42 -2.50 19.45 -4.30
CA ALA A 42 -3.86 19.53 -4.82
C ALA A 42 -4.64 18.22 -4.74
N PHE A 43 -4.05 17.13 -4.22
CA PHE A 43 -4.70 15.83 -4.24
C PHE A 43 -5.92 15.79 -3.31
N THR A 44 -7.05 15.38 -3.88
CA THR A 44 -8.25 14.94 -3.18
C THR A 44 -8.86 13.76 -3.94
N ASP A 45 -9.61 12.92 -3.24
CA ASP A 45 -10.45 11.93 -3.91
C ASP A 45 -11.69 12.57 -4.57
N GLU A 46 -12.53 11.76 -5.20
CA GLU A 46 -13.73 12.20 -5.91
C GLU A 46 -14.81 12.80 -5.00
N ARG A 47 -14.69 12.62 -3.68
CA ARG A 47 -15.57 13.26 -2.69
C ARG A 47 -14.93 14.52 -2.11
N GLY A 48 -13.75 14.92 -2.59
CA GLY A 48 -13.01 16.05 -2.07
C GLY A 48 -12.29 15.76 -0.75
N HIS A 49 -12.21 14.50 -0.32
CA HIS A 49 -11.53 14.16 0.92
C HIS A 49 -10.02 14.08 0.73
N ARG A 50 -9.33 14.40 1.83
CA ARG A 50 -7.89 14.21 2.00
C ARG A 50 -7.64 13.49 3.31
N ARG A 51 -6.87 12.40 3.24
CA ARG A 51 -6.56 11.53 4.38
C ARG A 51 -5.17 11.88 4.91
N PRO A 52 -4.88 11.62 6.21
CA PRO A 52 -3.54 11.78 6.76
C PRO A 52 -2.45 10.98 6.01
N VAL A 53 -2.83 9.83 5.43
CA VAL A 53 -1.93 8.96 4.68
C VAL A 53 -1.61 9.46 3.27
N ASP A 54 -2.43 10.34 2.68
CA ASP A 54 -2.30 10.72 1.27
C ASP A 54 -0.94 11.34 0.95
N LEU A 55 -0.46 12.28 1.78
CA LEU A 55 0.82 12.93 1.55
C LEU A 55 1.99 11.95 1.56
N PRO A 56 2.26 11.20 2.66
CA PRO A 56 3.41 10.28 2.66
C PRO A 56 3.24 9.16 1.62
N PHE A 57 2.03 8.68 1.38
CA PHE A 57 1.79 7.65 0.35
C PHE A 57 2.12 8.15 -1.06
N LEU A 58 1.60 9.31 -1.46
CA LEU A 58 1.87 9.86 -2.79
C LEU A 58 3.32 10.31 -2.95
N ALA A 59 3.95 10.80 -1.87
CA ALA A 59 5.37 11.11 -1.86
C ALA A 59 6.23 9.85 -2.11
N ALA A 60 5.85 8.72 -1.53
CA ALA A 60 6.50 7.43 -1.80
C ALA A 60 6.32 6.97 -3.26
N ILE A 61 5.12 7.14 -3.83
CA ILE A 61 4.86 6.79 -5.25
C ILE A 61 5.70 7.65 -6.20
N LEU A 62 5.77 8.96 -5.95
CA LEU A 62 6.43 9.93 -6.82
C LEU A 62 7.92 10.13 -6.48
N ALA A 63 8.45 9.38 -5.50
CA ALA A 63 9.82 9.47 -5.03
C ALA A 63 10.29 10.90 -4.67
N VAL A 64 9.40 11.68 -4.04
CA VAL A 64 9.69 13.05 -3.59
C VAL A 64 9.87 13.10 -2.07
N ASP A 65 10.70 14.03 -1.60
CA ASP A 65 10.91 14.24 -0.17
C ASP A 65 9.61 14.69 0.52
N PRO A 66 9.02 13.86 1.40
CA PRO A 66 7.77 14.18 2.06
C PRO A 66 7.92 15.33 3.07
N PHE A 67 9.11 15.54 3.64
CA PHE A 67 9.34 16.60 4.64
C PHE A 67 9.46 17.98 4.01
N ALA A 68 9.97 18.06 2.78
CA ALA A 68 9.94 19.28 1.98
C ALA A 68 8.51 19.71 1.60
N LEU A 69 7.55 18.78 1.60
CA LEU A 69 6.12 19.01 1.34
C LEU A 69 5.33 19.33 2.62
N ALA A 70 5.78 18.81 3.76
CA ALA A 70 5.00 18.80 4.98
C ALA A 70 4.77 20.18 5.59
N ALA A 71 5.64 21.19 5.37
CA ALA A 71 5.54 22.52 5.98
C ALA A 71 5.13 22.56 7.48
N GLY A 72 5.50 21.53 8.26
CA GLY A 72 5.11 21.39 9.67
C GLY A 72 3.79 20.62 9.95
N VAL A 73 3.08 20.14 8.92
CA VAL A 73 1.92 19.25 9.00
C VAL A 73 2.38 17.80 9.19
N TRP A 74 3.11 17.55 10.28
CA TRP A 74 3.26 16.21 10.82
C TRP A 74 2.11 16.01 11.79
N GLY A 75 1.04 15.35 11.34
CA GLY A 75 -0.14 15.10 12.16
C GLY A 75 0.01 13.83 12.99
N PRO A 76 -0.64 13.74 14.18
CA PRO A 76 -0.74 12.49 14.93
C PRO A 76 -1.57 11.49 14.12
N GLY A 77 -0.89 10.68 13.30
CA GLY A 77 -1.49 9.58 12.55
C GLY A 77 -1.52 8.29 13.35
N GLY A 78 -2.27 7.31 12.86
CA GLY A 78 -2.10 5.92 13.28
C GLY A 78 -0.75 5.36 12.84
N ARG A 79 -0.40 4.16 13.33
CA ARG A 79 0.86 3.48 12.94
C ARG A 79 0.97 3.24 11.43
N ASP A 80 -0.15 3.07 10.73
CA ASP A 80 -0.20 2.97 9.27
C ASP A 80 0.34 4.23 8.59
N VAL A 81 -0.03 5.42 9.09
CA VAL A 81 0.46 6.71 8.58
C VAL A 81 1.96 6.86 8.88
N GLU A 82 2.40 6.52 10.10
CA GLU A 82 3.82 6.51 10.48
C GLU A 82 4.65 5.64 9.53
N LEU A 83 4.16 4.44 9.20
CA LEU A 83 4.83 3.54 8.27
C LEU A 83 4.96 4.15 6.87
N TRP A 84 3.93 4.83 6.36
CA TRP A 84 4.03 5.51 5.07
C TRP A 84 5.04 6.65 5.07
N TRP A 85 5.20 7.38 6.18
CA TRP A 85 6.27 8.37 6.31
C TRP A 85 7.65 7.72 6.20
N LEU A 86 7.84 6.54 6.80
CA LEU A 86 9.10 5.79 6.71
C LEU A 86 9.35 5.25 5.31
N VAL A 87 8.31 4.80 4.60
CA VAL A 87 8.43 4.42 3.18
C VAL A 87 8.86 5.63 2.36
N ALA A 88 8.20 6.77 2.52
CA ALA A 88 8.50 7.98 1.74
C ALA A 88 9.92 8.51 2.02
N ASP A 89 10.35 8.56 3.28
CA ASP A 89 11.72 8.91 3.68
C ASP A 89 12.73 7.91 3.11
N GLY A 90 12.44 6.61 3.18
CA GLY A 90 13.30 5.56 2.64
C GLY A 90 13.49 5.65 1.13
N VAL A 91 12.41 5.95 0.39
CA VAL A 91 12.44 6.17 -1.05
C VAL A 91 13.21 7.44 -1.41
N SER A 92 12.96 8.56 -0.73
CA SER A 92 13.59 9.84 -1.09
C SER A 92 15.06 9.94 -0.68
N SER A 93 15.41 9.41 0.49
CA SER A 93 16.75 9.55 1.09
C SER A 93 17.63 8.33 0.91
N GLY A 94 17.06 7.19 0.51
CA GLY A 94 17.72 5.88 0.49
C GLY A 94 17.94 5.27 1.88
N ARG A 95 17.45 5.91 2.96
CA ARG A 95 17.64 5.46 4.34
C ARG A 95 16.39 4.79 4.89
N TRP A 96 16.36 3.47 4.80
CA TRP A 96 15.25 2.68 5.30
C TRP A 96 15.36 2.45 6.81
N ARG A 97 14.24 2.56 7.52
CA ARG A 97 14.16 2.37 8.96
C ARG A 97 13.01 1.43 9.30
N THR A 98 13.24 0.67 10.36
CA THR A 98 12.25 -0.28 10.89
C THR A 98 11.88 0.18 12.30
N PRO A 99 10.60 0.43 12.58
CA PRO A 99 10.19 0.78 13.93
C PRO A 99 10.45 -0.35 14.93
N ALA A 100 10.95 -0.01 16.12
CA ALA A 100 11.24 -1.00 17.16
C ALA A 100 9.97 -1.72 17.68
N TRP A 101 8.79 -1.11 17.51
CA TRP A 101 7.52 -1.70 17.89
C TRP A 101 7.04 -2.79 16.91
N MET A 102 7.69 -2.94 15.76
CA MET A 102 7.38 -3.97 14.79
C MET A 102 7.98 -5.32 15.25
N THR A 103 7.26 -5.99 16.13
CA THR A 103 7.66 -7.29 16.68
C THR A 103 7.35 -8.43 15.72
N ARG A 104 8.18 -9.48 15.70
CA ARG A 104 7.91 -10.73 14.95
C ARG A 104 6.70 -11.49 15.52
N GLY A 105 6.03 -12.28 14.68
CA GLY A 105 4.93 -13.18 15.05
C GLY A 105 3.62 -12.92 14.30
N ARG A 106 2.71 -13.91 14.38
CA ARG A 106 1.35 -13.89 13.80
C ARG A 106 0.44 -12.95 14.58
N ALA A 107 0.49 -11.67 14.23
CA ALA A 107 -0.34 -10.62 14.81
C ALA A 107 -0.55 -9.47 13.80
N PRO A 108 -1.54 -8.59 14.03
CA PRO A 108 -1.68 -7.35 13.27
C PRO A 108 -0.43 -6.46 13.34
N ILE A 109 -0.05 -5.83 12.22
CA ILE A 109 1.02 -4.86 12.03
C ILE A 109 0.81 -3.62 12.92
N THR A 110 -0.38 -3.03 12.85
CA THR A 110 -0.71 -1.77 13.52
C THR A 110 -1.14 -1.97 14.97
N GLY A 111 -1.33 -3.22 15.39
CA GLY A 111 -1.75 -3.61 16.74
C GLY A 111 -3.19 -4.14 16.78
N ALA A 112 -3.54 -4.78 17.89
CA ALA A 112 -4.88 -5.34 18.07
C ALA A 112 -5.96 -4.25 17.99
N TRP A 113 -7.12 -4.62 17.47
CA TRP A 113 -8.32 -3.80 17.56
C TRP A 113 -8.71 -3.63 19.03
N THR A 114 -8.83 -2.39 19.48
CA THR A 114 -9.20 -2.07 20.87
C THR A 114 -10.55 -1.36 20.97
N ASP A 115 -10.87 -0.46 20.02
CA ASP A 115 -12.11 0.30 19.98
C ASP A 115 -12.34 0.92 18.57
N GLY A 116 -13.56 1.35 18.28
CA GLY A 116 -13.96 2.01 17.02
C GLY A 116 -14.45 1.06 15.92
N PRO A 117 -14.86 1.59 14.76
CA PRO A 117 -15.37 0.78 13.65
C PRO A 117 -14.32 -0.21 13.15
N ILE A 118 -14.70 -1.48 13.04
CA ILE A 118 -13.81 -2.54 12.57
C ILE A 118 -13.26 -2.23 11.18
N GLU A 119 -14.05 -1.56 10.35
CA GLU A 119 -13.71 -1.21 8.98
C GLU A 119 -12.54 -0.25 8.90
N VAL A 120 -12.50 0.74 9.80
CA VAL A 120 -11.41 1.71 9.90
C VAL A 120 -10.15 1.04 10.42
N TRP A 121 -10.28 0.10 11.38
CA TRP A 121 -9.14 -0.66 11.86
C TRP A 121 -8.59 -1.61 10.78
N THR A 122 -9.46 -2.34 10.06
CA THR A 122 -9.08 -3.21 8.94
C THR A 122 -8.37 -2.43 7.84
N GLU A 123 -8.87 -1.24 7.48
CA GLU A 123 -8.20 -0.36 6.52
C GLU A 123 -6.78 0.02 6.97
N ARG A 124 -6.62 0.45 8.22
CA ARG A 124 -5.31 0.81 8.78
C ARG A 124 -4.37 -0.39 8.79
N GLU A 125 -4.87 -1.56 9.14
CA GLU A 125 -4.08 -2.77 9.21
C GLU A 125 -3.59 -3.21 7.83
N LEU A 126 -4.46 -3.20 6.80
CA LEU A 126 -4.06 -3.48 5.42
C LEU A 126 -3.11 -2.40 4.87
N SER A 127 -3.35 -1.13 5.17
CA SER A 127 -2.45 -0.02 4.80
C SER A 127 -1.07 -0.18 5.44
N GLY A 128 -1.02 -0.53 6.72
CA GLY A 128 0.20 -0.83 7.46
C GLY A 128 0.94 -2.03 6.89
N LEU A 129 0.24 -3.10 6.53
CA LEU A 129 0.84 -4.26 5.83
C LEU A 129 1.46 -3.86 4.50
N HIS A 130 0.78 -3.02 3.71
CA HIS A 130 1.31 -2.50 2.43
C HIS A 130 2.59 -1.70 2.64
N ALA A 131 2.58 -0.75 3.57
CA ALA A 131 3.74 0.07 3.87
C ALA A 131 4.91 -0.77 4.41
N THR A 132 4.63 -1.70 5.34
CA THR A 132 5.64 -2.59 5.91
C THR A 132 6.28 -3.49 4.85
N TRP A 133 5.48 -4.02 3.93
CA TRP A 133 6.01 -4.78 2.81
C TRP A 133 6.99 -3.95 1.96
N SER A 134 6.69 -2.67 1.77
CA SER A 134 7.59 -1.76 1.04
C SER A 134 8.89 -1.53 1.80
N ILE A 135 8.82 -1.35 3.13
CA ILE A 135 10.00 -1.24 4.01
C ILE A 135 10.83 -2.53 3.97
N ALA A 136 10.19 -3.70 4.07
CA ALA A 136 10.84 -5.01 4.04
C ALA A 136 11.62 -5.28 2.74
N ARG A 137 11.34 -4.52 1.68
CA ARG A 137 11.97 -4.62 0.36
C ARG A 137 12.91 -3.45 0.06
N GLY A 138 13.06 -2.50 0.98
CA GLY A 138 14.03 -1.43 0.88
C GLY A 138 15.47 -1.93 1.05
N PRO A 139 16.45 -1.25 0.43
CA PRO A 139 17.87 -1.49 0.69
C PRO A 139 18.21 -1.56 2.19
N GLY A 140 18.84 -2.66 2.60
CA GLY A 140 19.29 -2.86 3.98
C GLY A 140 18.17 -3.19 4.99
N ALA A 141 16.97 -3.54 4.52
CA ALA A 141 15.86 -3.96 5.38
C ALA A 141 16.22 -5.19 6.23
N ASP A 142 15.63 -5.28 7.43
CA ASP A 142 15.74 -6.49 8.27
C ASP A 142 15.10 -7.68 7.52
N PRO A 143 15.86 -8.77 7.28
CA PRO A 143 15.35 -9.96 6.60
C PRO A 143 14.07 -10.54 7.22
N GLY A 144 13.86 -10.38 8.53
CA GLY A 144 12.69 -10.89 9.23
C GLY A 144 11.40 -10.08 8.99
N LEU A 145 11.47 -8.92 8.33
CA LEU A 145 10.28 -8.11 8.06
C LEU A 145 9.38 -8.70 6.99
N GLN A 146 9.98 -9.39 6.02
CA GLN A 146 9.19 -10.08 5.02
C GLN A 146 8.37 -11.19 5.69
N ASP A 147 9.01 -12.02 6.52
CA ASP A 147 8.32 -13.06 7.30
C ASP A 147 7.24 -12.45 8.20
N ARG A 148 7.52 -11.30 8.82
CA ARG A 148 6.53 -10.56 9.62
C ARG A 148 5.30 -10.13 8.82
N CYS A 149 5.48 -9.68 7.57
CA CYS A 149 4.36 -9.34 6.69
C CYS A 149 3.51 -10.57 6.36
N LEU A 150 4.16 -11.70 6.09
CA LEU A 150 3.48 -12.95 5.77
C LEU A 150 2.70 -13.49 6.97
N ASP A 151 3.29 -13.42 8.16
CA ASP A 151 2.60 -13.75 9.41
C ASP A 151 1.37 -12.86 9.67
N ALA A 152 1.46 -11.56 9.36
CA ALA A 152 0.32 -10.65 9.45
C ALA A 152 -0.76 -10.97 8.41
N ALA A 153 -0.35 -11.24 7.16
CA ALA A 153 -1.27 -11.57 6.09
C ALA A 153 -2.04 -12.88 6.37
N LEU A 154 -1.35 -13.90 6.89
CA LEU A 154 -1.99 -15.14 7.37
C LEU A 154 -2.99 -14.85 8.49
N TRP A 155 -2.58 -14.07 9.49
CA TRP A 155 -3.47 -13.68 10.58
C TRP A 155 -4.70 -12.93 10.05
N LEU A 156 -4.54 -12.04 9.07
CA LEU A 156 -5.63 -11.28 8.48
C LEU A 156 -6.63 -12.18 7.76
N MET A 157 -6.17 -13.12 6.93
CA MET A 157 -7.07 -14.08 6.27
C MET A 157 -7.86 -14.92 7.29
N GLU A 158 -7.22 -15.33 8.38
CA GLU A 158 -7.84 -16.14 9.43
C GLU A 158 -8.87 -15.35 10.28
N ASN A 159 -8.74 -14.02 10.40
CA ASN A 159 -9.48 -13.24 11.40
C ASN A 159 -10.30 -12.07 10.84
N VAL A 160 -10.06 -11.65 9.60
CA VAL A 160 -10.62 -10.42 9.03
C VAL A 160 -11.10 -10.68 7.61
N GLN A 161 -12.33 -10.30 7.30
CA GLN A 161 -12.83 -10.41 5.93
C GLN A 161 -12.37 -9.21 5.08
N PRO A 162 -12.01 -9.43 3.80
CA PRO A 162 -11.51 -8.36 2.92
C PRO A 162 -12.57 -7.30 2.56
N ASP A 163 -13.85 -7.60 2.73
CA ASP A 163 -14.99 -6.67 2.54
C ASP A 163 -15.29 -5.81 3.77
N ASN A 164 -14.66 -6.09 4.90
CA ASN A 164 -14.72 -5.22 6.07
C ASN A 164 -13.95 -3.91 5.85
N ALA A 165 -13.02 -3.81 4.89
CA ALA A 165 -12.32 -2.55 4.63
C ALA A 165 -13.24 -1.49 3.99
N THR A 166 -12.83 -0.23 3.99
CA THR A 166 -13.54 0.89 3.33
C THR A 166 -13.51 0.86 1.80
N GLY A 167 -13.17 -0.29 1.19
CA GLY A 167 -13.08 -0.49 -0.25
C GLY A 167 -11.72 -0.19 -0.88
N HIS A 168 -10.74 0.34 -0.12
CA HIS A 168 -9.40 0.57 -0.64
C HIS A 168 -8.58 -0.74 -0.72
N PRO A 169 -7.91 -1.05 -1.84
CA PRO A 169 -7.28 -2.34 -2.10
C PRO A 169 -5.86 -2.47 -1.50
N TRP A 170 -5.68 -1.96 -0.28
CA TRP A 170 -4.40 -1.99 0.41
C TRP A 170 -3.86 -3.42 0.54
N ALA A 171 -2.55 -3.57 0.35
CA ALA A 171 -1.84 -4.85 0.47
C ALA A 171 -2.32 -5.97 -0.47
N ALA A 172 -3.16 -5.73 -1.48
CA ALA A 172 -3.61 -6.78 -2.42
C ALA A 172 -2.43 -7.56 -3.06
N HIS A 173 -1.33 -6.85 -3.38
CA HIS A 173 -0.10 -7.46 -3.87
C HIS A 173 0.60 -8.43 -2.89
N VAL A 174 0.46 -8.25 -1.57
CA VAL A 174 1.07 -9.15 -0.59
C VAL A 174 0.41 -10.53 -0.65
N PHE A 175 -0.93 -10.56 -0.70
CA PHE A 175 -1.70 -11.78 -0.85
C PHE A 175 -1.49 -12.44 -2.22
N ALA A 176 -1.44 -11.63 -3.29
CA ALA A 176 -1.10 -12.13 -4.63
C ALA A 176 0.30 -12.79 -4.65
N TRP A 177 1.28 -12.19 -3.95
CA TRP A 177 2.60 -12.78 -3.84
C TRP A 177 2.61 -14.07 -3.02
N MET A 178 1.84 -14.13 -1.93
CA MET A 178 1.70 -15.35 -1.12
C MET A 178 1.18 -16.51 -1.96
N TRP A 179 0.12 -16.29 -2.74
CA TRP A 179 -0.38 -17.27 -3.69
C TRP A 179 0.69 -17.69 -4.70
N ALA A 180 1.33 -16.72 -5.37
CA ALA A 180 2.33 -17.04 -6.38
C ALA A 180 3.56 -17.77 -5.80
N LYS A 181 3.92 -17.53 -4.54
CA LYS A 181 5.04 -18.21 -3.89
C LYS A 181 4.68 -19.59 -3.35
N HIS A 182 3.53 -19.72 -2.69
CA HIS A 182 3.17 -20.88 -1.87
C HIS A 182 2.00 -21.71 -2.43
N GLY A 183 1.31 -21.24 -3.46
CA GLY A 183 0.10 -21.89 -4.00
C GLY A 183 -1.12 -21.74 -3.09
N ASP A 184 -1.14 -20.74 -2.22
CA ASP A 184 -2.23 -20.48 -1.28
C ASP A 184 -3.44 -19.87 -2.00
N GLU A 185 -4.47 -20.68 -2.23
CA GLU A 185 -5.69 -20.26 -2.93
C GLU A 185 -6.54 -19.28 -2.11
N GLU A 186 -6.47 -19.33 -0.78
CA GLU A 186 -7.18 -18.37 0.08
C GLU A 186 -6.56 -16.98 -0.09
N ALA A 187 -5.23 -16.89 -0.15
CA ALA A 187 -4.53 -15.65 -0.46
C ALA A 187 -4.90 -15.10 -1.85
N ARG A 188 -5.07 -15.97 -2.85
CA ARG A 188 -5.55 -15.54 -4.17
C ARG A 188 -6.94 -14.91 -4.08
N LEU A 189 -7.89 -15.59 -3.43
CA LEU A 189 -9.26 -15.10 -3.27
C LEU A 189 -9.34 -13.81 -2.47
N TYR A 190 -8.49 -13.67 -1.44
CA TYR A 190 -8.39 -12.45 -0.64
C TYR A 190 -7.91 -11.26 -1.50
N ALA A 191 -6.85 -11.45 -2.30
CA ALA A 191 -6.38 -10.44 -3.24
C ALA A 191 -7.44 -10.06 -4.29
N GLU A 192 -8.18 -11.05 -4.81
CA GLU A 192 -9.25 -10.82 -5.79
C GLU A 192 -10.39 -10.02 -5.20
N THR A 193 -10.76 -10.30 -3.95
CA THR A 193 -11.83 -9.60 -3.26
C THR A 193 -11.45 -8.15 -2.99
N LEU A 194 -10.23 -7.87 -2.54
CA LEU A 194 -9.73 -6.49 -2.37
C LEU A 194 -9.79 -5.70 -3.68
N LEU A 195 -9.31 -6.29 -4.79
CA LEU A 195 -9.38 -5.65 -6.11
C LEU A 195 -10.84 -5.46 -6.55
N HIS A 196 -11.69 -6.46 -6.36
CA HIS A 196 -13.10 -6.41 -6.74
C HIS A 196 -13.84 -5.30 -5.97
N ASN A 197 -13.62 -5.19 -4.66
CA ASN A 197 -14.25 -4.17 -3.83
C ASN A 197 -13.88 -2.76 -4.26
N ALA A 198 -12.62 -2.54 -4.70
CA ALA A 198 -12.18 -1.25 -5.21
C ALA A 198 -12.89 -0.83 -6.50
N ILE A 199 -13.31 -1.78 -7.35
CA ILE A 199 -13.99 -1.52 -8.62
C ILE A 199 -15.52 -1.63 -8.53
N ALA A 200 -16.02 -2.26 -7.46
CA ALA A 200 -17.43 -2.48 -7.23
C ALA A 200 -18.18 -1.15 -7.16
N GLY A 201 -19.31 -1.07 -7.86
CA GLY A 201 -20.17 0.12 -7.91
C GLY A 201 -19.87 1.14 -9.01
N ARG A 202 -18.62 1.23 -9.51
CA ARG A 202 -18.25 2.18 -10.60
C ARG A 202 -17.69 1.52 -11.86
N GLY A 203 -17.34 0.23 -11.80
CA GLY A 203 -16.68 -0.49 -12.89
C GLY A 203 -15.20 -0.09 -13.08
N ARG A 204 -14.67 0.76 -12.19
CA ARG A 204 -13.29 1.23 -12.12
C ARG A 204 -12.97 1.68 -10.69
N PRO A 205 -11.70 1.68 -10.25
CA PRO A 205 -11.35 2.20 -8.94
C PRO A 205 -11.61 3.70 -8.86
N ASP A 206 -11.82 4.20 -7.63
CA ASP A 206 -11.69 5.63 -7.35
C ASP A 206 -10.22 6.09 -7.48
N ARG A 207 -9.98 7.41 -7.46
CA ARG A 207 -8.66 8.01 -7.69
C ARG A 207 -7.64 7.54 -6.66
N PHE A 208 -8.03 7.44 -5.39
CA PHE A 208 -7.13 7.00 -4.33
C PHE A 208 -6.85 5.50 -4.45
N SER A 209 -7.89 4.69 -4.63
CA SER A 209 -7.78 3.25 -4.89
C SER A 209 -6.89 2.95 -6.10
N ALA A 210 -6.96 3.76 -7.17
CA ALA A 210 -6.10 3.64 -8.33
C ALA A 210 -4.62 3.86 -7.97
N CYS A 211 -4.30 4.87 -7.15
CA CYS A 211 -2.94 5.07 -6.62
C CYS A 211 -2.46 3.85 -5.83
N VAL A 212 -3.32 3.28 -4.97
CA VAL A 212 -3.01 2.06 -4.18
C VAL A 212 -2.67 0.88 -5.09
N LEU A 213 -3.50 0.62 -6.10
CA LEU A 213 -3.30 -0.46 -7.06
C LEU A 213 -2.02 -0.26 -7.89
N TRP A 214 -1.74 0.96 -8.32
CA TRP A 214 -0.52 1.29 -9.05
C TRP A 214 0.74 1.02 -8.23
N HIS A 215 0.76 1.47 -6.97
CA HIS A 215 1.87 1.21 -6.06
C HIS A 215 2.01 -0.29 -5.72
N ALA A 216 0.88 -0.99 -5.56
CA ALA A 216 0.86 -2.44 -5.36
C ALA A 216 1.48 -3.20 -6.54
N ALA A 217 1.20 -2.79 -7.78
CA ALA A 217 1.78 -3.38 -8.97
C ALA A 217 3.30 -3.18 -9.03
N ALA A 218 3.79 -1.97 -8.78
CA ALA A 218 5.22 -1.67 -8.68
C ALA A 218 5.90 -2.50 -7.56
N GLY A 219 5.15 -2.80 -6.48
CA GLY A 219 5.58 -3.71 -5.43
C GLY A 219 5.86 -5.13 -5.92
N LEU A 220 5.06 -5.66 -6.86
CA LEU A 220 5.24 -6.99 -7.46
C LEU A 220 6.38 -7.04 -8.47
N GLU A 221 6.60 -5.97 -9.25
CA GLU A 221 7.69 -5.89 -10.22
C GLU A 221 9.07 -6.06 -9.54
N ARG A 222 9.25 -5.43 -8.38
CA ARG A 222 10.47 -5.55 -7.53
C ARG A 222 10.68 -6.95 -6.92
N GLN A 223 9.83 -7.92 -7.24
CA GLN A 223 9.90 -9.30 -6.73
C GLN A 223 10.17 -10.32 -7.84
N ALA A 224 10.00 -9.93 -9.12
CA ALA A 224 10.24 -10.79 -10.28
C ALA A 224 11.71 -10.76 -10.76
N GLY A 225 12.48 -9.75 -10.35
CA GLY A 225 13.93 -9.65 -10.52
C GLY A 225 14.70 -10.04 -9.26
#